data_AF-A0A2E2MAC7-F1
#
_entry.id   AF-A0A2E2MAC7-F1
#
_cell.length_a   1.000
_cell.length_b   1.000
_cell.length_c   1.000
_cell.angle_alpha   90.00
_cell.angle_beta   90.00
_cell.angle_gamma   90.00
#
_symmetry.space_group_name_H-M   'P 1'
#
loop_
_entity.id
_entity.type
_entity.pdbx_description
1 polymer ?
#
loop_
_entity_poly.entity_id
_entity_poly.type
_entity_poly.pdbx_seq_one_letter_code
_entity_poly.pdbx_strand_id
1 'polypeptide(L)' 'MVNKTQTGVRLNTPLLKVLKGLAEYKDMTLGDLLEGIVLYAFEGEEPFSEETRLVIEQFRAIYGLELTVKDSHLRDAETA' A
#
# COMPACT_ATOMS: atom_id res chain seq x y z
N MET A 1 17.82 16.56 4.55
CA MET A 1 17.12 15.85 5.64
C MET A 1 15.65 16.21 5.52
N VAL A 2 14.78 15.24 5.28
CA VAL A 2 13.32 15.46 5.20
C VAL A 2 12.75 15.25 6.60
N ASN A 3 11.83 16.12 7.02
CA ASN A 3 11.17 15.97 8.32
C ASN A 3 10.13 14.86 8.24
N LYS A 4 10.26 13.84 9.09
CA LYS A 4 9.32 12.71 9.19
C LYS A 4 8.69 12.67 10.58
N THR A 5 7.43 12.24 10.66
CA THR A 5 6.67 12.09 11.91
C THR A 5 6.10 10.68 12.01
N GLN A 6 6.28 10.03 13.17
CA GLN A 6 5.72 8.71 13.43
C GLN A 6 4.20 8.81 13.62
N THR A 7 3.46 7.88 13.03
CA THR A 7 1.99 7.81 13.11
C THR A 7 1.53 6.41 13.46
N GLY A 8 0.39 6.31 14.16
CA GLY A 8 -0.31 5.06 14.48
C GLY A 8 -1.60 4.95 13.68
N VAL A 9 -1.53 4.44 12.45
CA VAL A 9 -2.70 4.18 11.59
C VAL A 9 -3.13 2.72 11.67
N ARG A 10 -4.44 2.48 11.58
CA ARG A 10 -5.02 1.15 11.38
C ARG A 10 -5.18 0.92 9.87
N LEU A 11 -4.70 -0.22 9.40
CA LEU A 11 -4.76 -0.63 8.00
C LEU A 11 -5.31 -2.05 7.89
N ASN A 12 -5.93 -2.37 6.76
CA ASN A 12 -6.28 -3.74 6.42
C ASN A 12 -5.02 -4.64 6.49
N THR A 13 -5.13 -5.78 7.17
CA THR A 13 -3.97 -6.63 7.45
C THR A 13 -3.33 -7.23 6.19
N PRO A 14 -4.09 -7.85 5.27
CA PRO A 14 -3.56 -8.27 3.96
C PRO A 14 -2.87 -7.12 3.19
N LEU A 15 -3.49 -5.94 3.13
CA LEU A 15 -2.90 -4.78 2.46
C LEU A 15 -1.56 -4.38 3.08
N LEU A 16 -1.48 -4.32 4.41
CA LEU A 16 -0.23 -4.01 5.10
C LEU A 16 0.88 -5.03 4.79
N LYS A 17 0.54 -6.32 4.67
CA LYS A 17 1.51 -7.37 4.28
C LYS A 17 2.01 -7.19 2.85
N VAL A 18 1.11 -6.88 1.91
CA VAL A 18 1.48 -6.56 0.52
C VAL A 18 2.42 -5.36 0.48
N LEU A 19 2.08 -4.27 1.17
CA LEU A 19 2.91 -3.05 1.22
C LEU A 19 4.29 -3.31 1.82
N LYS A 20 4.37 -4.07 2.93
CA LYS A 20 5.64 -4.45 3.55
C LYS A 20 6.49 -5.34 2.64
N GLY A 21 5.87 -6.33 1.98
CA GLY A 21 6.55 -7.20 1.03
C GLY A 21 7.08 -6.44 -0.18
N LEU A 22 6.31 -5.48 -0.69
CA LEU A 22 6.73 -4.63 -1.80
C LEU A 22 7.87 -3.68 -1.40
N ALA A 23 7.80 -3.09 -0.20
CA ALA A 23 8.85 -2.22 0.32
C ALA A 23 10.19 -2.97 0.44
N GLU A 24 10.15 -4.19 0.98
CA GLU A 24 11.32 -5.08 1.03
C GLU A 24 11.84 -5.43 -0.37
N TYR A 25 10.95 -5.81 -1.30
CA TYR A 25 11.32 -6.14 -2.67
C TYR A 25 12.00 -4.98 -3.42
N LYS A 26 11.66 -3.73 -3.08
CA LYS A 26 12.23 -2.51 -3.66
C LYS A 26 13.36 -1.89 -2.83
N ASP A 27 13.82 -2.57 -1.78
CA ASP A 27 14.87 -2.10 -0.87
C ASP A 27 14.61 -0.68 -0.33
N MET A 28 13.38 -0.45 0.14
CA MET A 28 12.96 0.85 0.71
C MET A 28 12.11 0.69 1.97
N THR A 29 11.98 1.77 2.74
CA THR A 29 11.11 1.74 3.92
C THR A 29 9.64 1.77 3.52
N LEU A 30 8.77 1.22 4.40
CA LEU A 30 7.32 1.36 4.22
C LEU A 30 6.88 2.82 4.14
N GLY A 31 7.55 3.72 4.88
CA GLY A 31 7.28 5.16 4.84
C GLY A 31 7.58 5.76 3.47
N ASP A 32 8.75 5.45 2.89
CA ASP A 32 9.14 5.97 1.57
C ASP A 32 8.18 5.45 0.48
N LEU A 33 7.79 4.17 0.54
CA LEU A 33 6.80 3.60 -0.37
C LEU A 33 5.45 4.33 -0.28
N LEU A 34 4.95 4.54 0.94
CA LEU A 34 3.67 5.22 1.17
C LEU A 34 3.71 6.68 0.71
N GLU A 35 4.77 7.42 1.04
CA GLU A 35 4.98 8.79 0.58
C GLU A 35 4.98 8.84 -0.96
N GLY A 36 5.71 7.93 -1.61
CA GLY A 36 5.73 7.82 -3.07
C GLY A 36 4.34 7.58 -3.67
N ILE A 37 3.62 6.56 -3.20
CA ILE A 37 2.26 6.25 -3.70
C ILE A 37 1.33 7.47 -3.59
N VAL A 38 1.37 8.17 -2.45
CA VAL A 38 0.51 9.34 -2.21
C VAL A 38 0.89 10.51 -3.13
N LEU A 39 2.18 10.76 -3.35
CA LEU A 39 2.62 11.83 -4.27
C LEU A 39 2.16 11.57 -5.70
N TYR A 40 2.34 10.35 -6.22
CA TYR A 40 1.81 9.96 -7.54
C TYR A 40 0.29 10.12 -7.61
N ALA A 41 -0.44 9.72 -6.57
CA ALA A 41 -1.89 9.87 -6.51
C ALA A 41 -2.34 11.35 -6.50
N PHE A 42 -1.59 12.24 -5.85
CA PHE A 42 -1.85 13.68 -5.88
C PHE A 42 -1.62 14.30 -7.26
N GLU A 43 -0.65 13.78 -8.02
CA GLU A 43 -0.33 14.23 -9.37
C GLU A 43 -1.21 13.56 -10.45
N GLY A 44 -1.96 12.51 -10.09
CA GLY A 44 -2.80 11.76 -11.01
C GLY A 44 -2.04 10.77 -11.90
N GLU A 45 -0.81 10.42 -11.50
CA GLU A 45 0.11 9.54 -12.24
C GLU A 45 0.08 8.11 -11.70
N GLU A 46 0.55 7.14 -12.50
CA GLU A 46 0.64 5.74 -12.07
C GLU A 46 1.91 5.49 -11.21
N PRO A 47 1.79 5.04 -9.94
CA PRO A 47 2.93 4.88 -9.03
C PRO A 47 3.83 3.68 -9.34
N PHE A 48 3.40 2.75 -10.18
CA PHE A 48 4.06 1.46 -10.37
C PHE A 48 4.20 1.09 -11.84
N SER A 49 5.40 0.67 -12.23
CA SER A 49 5.64 0.05 -13.53
C SER A 49 4.85 -1.26 -13.69
N GLU A 50 4.69 -1.70 -14.93
CA GLU A 50 4.02 -2.97 -15.26
C GLU A 50 4.68 -4.17 -14.54
N GLU A 51 6.01 -4.22 -14.50
CA GLU A 51 6.77 -5.23 -13.75
C GLU A 51 6.43 -5.19 -12.25
N THR A 52 6.37 -3.99 -11.66
CA THR A 52 6.06 -3.83 -10.24
C THR A 52 4.62 -4.26 -9.94
N ARG A 53 3.69 -4.01 -10.87
CA ARG A 53 2.30 -4.48 -10.75
C ARG A 53 2.20 -6.00 -10.75
N LEU A 54 3.01 -6.70 -11.56
CA LEU A 54 3.06 -8.18 -11.52
C LEU A 54 3.52 -8.71 -10.16
N VAL A 55 4.52 -8.06 -9.55
CA VAL A 55 4.99 -8.42 -8.20
C VAL A 55 3.90 -8.14 -7.15
N ILE A 56 3.19 -7.02 -7.27
CA ILE A 56 2.05 -6.70 -6.40
C ILE A 56 0.99 -7.81 -6.48
N GLU A 57 0.62 -8.27 -7.67
CA GLU A 57 -0.37 -9.34 -7.84
C GLU A 57 0.08 -10.66 -7.19
N GLN A 58 1.36 -11.00 -7.24
CA GLN A 58 1.90 -12.17 -6.53
C GLN A 58 1.74 -12.01 -5.01
N PHE A 59 2.09 -10.85 -4.45
CA PHE A 59 1.90 -10.59 -3.02
C PHE A 59 0.42 -10.59 -2.62
N ARG A 60 -0.46 -10.04 -3.47
CA ARG A 60 -1.91 -10.07 -3.25
C ARG A 60 -2.41 -11.51 -3.15
N ALA A 61 -1.99 -12.38 -4.05
CA ALA A 61 -2.33 -13.80 -4.02
C ALA A 61 -1.79 -14.51 -2.76
N ILE A 62 -0.53 -14.26 -2.39
CA ILE A 62 0.10 -14.87 -1.20
C ILE A 62 -0.61 -14.45 0.10
N TYR A 63 -1.01 -13.18 0.20
CA TYR A 63 -1.59 -12.62 1.43
C TYR A 63 -3.12 -12.56 1.44
N GLY A 64 -3.79 -12.98 0.36
CA GLY A 64 -5.25 -12.97 0.23
C GLY A 64 -5.84 -11.56 0.22
N LEU A 65 -5.21 -10.62 -0.49
CA LEU A 65 -5.74 -9.25 -0.63
C LEU A 65 -6.77 -9.16 -1.76
N GLU A 66 -8.04 -9.30 -1.39
CA GLU A 66 -9.18 -9.19 -2.30
C GLU A 66 -9.69 -7.74 -2.48
N LEU A 67 -9.28 -6.81 -1.60
CA LEU A 67 -9.74 -5.42 -1.69
C LEU A 67 -9.30 -4.76 -2.99
N THR A 68 -10.19 -3.94 -3.53
CA THR A 68 -10.03 -3.18 -4.76
C THR A 68 -10.24 -1.69 -4.51
N VAL A 69 -10.05 -0.87 -5.55
CA VAL A 69 -10.35 0.57 -5.49
C VAL A 69 -11.79 0.88 -5.07
N LYS A 70 -12.75 -0.02 -5.33
CA LYS A 70 -14.16 0.13 -4.92
C LYS A 70 -14.33 0.09 -3.40
N ASP A 71 -13.35 -0.48 -2.70
CA ASP A 71 -13.39 -0.69 -1.26
C ASP A 71 -12.69 0.42 -0.46
N SER A 72 -12.09 1.41 -1.14
CA SER A 72 -11.13 2.39 -0.59
C SER A 72 -11.64 3.24 0.59
N HIS A 73 -12.96 3.30 0.78
CA HIS A 73 -13.60 4.06 1.85
C HIS A 73 -14.69 3.27 2.56
N LEU A 74 -14.69 1.95 2.41
CA LEU A 74 -15.54 1.12 3.25
C LEU A 74 -15.13 1.36 4.69
N ARG A 75 -16.04 1.96 5.44
CA ARG A 75 -15.93 2.00 6.89
C ARG A 75 -16.05 0.55 7.34
N ASP A 76 -15.15 0.09 8.21
CA ASP A 76 -15.40 -1.11 9.00
C ASP A 76 -16.81 -0.93 9.56
N ALA A 77 -17.81 -1.62 9.00
CA ALA A 77 -19.13 -1.62 9.59
C ALA A 77 -18.92 -2.20 10.99
N GLU A 78 -19.17 -1.38 12.01
CA GLU A 78 -19.19 -1.79 13.41
C GLU A 78 -19.89 -3.14 13.49
N THR A 79 -19.10 -4.19 13.69
CA THR A 79 -19.63 -5.47 14.08
C THR A 79 -19.65 -5.44 15.60
N ALA A 80 -20.78 -4.97 16.12
CA ALA A 80 -21.27 -5.05 17.50
C ALA A 80 -20.48 -4.33 18.60
#